data_AF-D7CDE9-F1
#
_entry.id   AF-D7CDE9-F1
#
_cell.length_a   1.000
_cell.length_b   1.000
_cell.length_c   1.000
_cell.angle_alpha   90.00
_cell.angle_beta   90.00
_cell.angle_gamma   90.00
#
_symmetry.space_group_name_H-M   'P 1'
#
loop_
_entity.id
_entity.type
_entity.pdbx_description
1 polymer ?
#
loop_
_entity_poly.entity_id
_entity_poly.type
_entity_poly.pdbx_seq_one_letter_code
_entity_poly.pdbx_strand_id
1 'polypeptide(L)' 'MPPPGTGVPTGNVVTAIDNVDNTVFFTILTLDSNGFTLFTDNTLPADAYTVSSQYGGDTNFNQSPIDTDPHIINP' A
#
# COMPACT_ATOMS: atom_id res chain seq x y z
N MET A 1 -11.22 8.83 29.46
CA MET A 1 -10.49 8.75 28.18
C MET A 1 -10.79 7.38 27.58
N PRO A 2 -11.26 7.28 26.33
CA PRO A 2 -11.30 5.98 25.67
C PRO A 2 -9.85 5.49 25.44
N PRO A 3 -9.62 4.16 25.39
CA PRO A 3 -8.29 3.61 25.18
C PRO A 3 -7.72 4.04 23.81
N PRO A 4 -6.44 4.43 23.70
CA PRO A 4 -5.83 4.64 22.40
C PRO A 4 -5.80 3.30 21.63
N GLY A 5 -6.31 3.29 20.40
CA GLY A 5 -6.16 2.17 19.47
C GLY A 5 -7.27 1.11 19.48
N THR A 6 -8.53 1.48 19.73
CA THR A 6 -9.67 0.61 19.37
C THR A 6 -10.43 1.24 18.22
N GLY A 7 -10.19 0.75 17.00
CA GLY A 7 -10.81 1.24 15.78
C GLY A 7 -10.22 0.58 14.54
N VAL A 8 -10.89 0.76 13.41
CA VAL A 8 -10.36 0.42 12.09
C VAL A 8 -9.54 1.62 11.59
N PRO A 9 -8.29 1.44 11.12
CA PRO A 9 -7.53 2.52 10.51
C PRO A 9 -8.28 3.11 9.33
N THR A 10 -8.36 4.44 9.27
CA THR A 10 -9.04 5.17 8.19
C THR A 10 -8.04 6.03 7.42
N GLY A 11 -8.41 6.52 6.25
CA GLY A 11 -7.54 7.37 5.43
C GLY A 11 -6.96 6.61 4.26
N ASN A 12 -5.67 6.81 3.99
CA ASN A 12 -5.06 6.36 2.74
C ASN A 12 -3.72 5.65 2.93
N VAL A 13 -3.45 4.75 1.98
CA VAL A 13 -2.17 4.09 1.78
C VAL A 13 -1.58 4.62 0.49
N VAL A 14 -0.35 5.10 0.54
CA VAL A 14 0.43 5.40 -0.66
C VAL A 14 1.07 4.09 -1.11
N THR A 15 0.84 3.71 -2.35
CA THR A 15 1.39 2.48 -2.93
C THR A 15 2.18 2.82 -4.18
N ALA A 16 3.40 2.31 -4.25
CA ALA A 16 4.27 2.37 -5.40
C ALA A 16 4.59 0.94 -5.87
N ILE A 17 4.69 0.76 -7.18
CA ILE A 17 5.22 -0.46 -7.78
C ILE A 17 6.38 -0.04 -8.64
N ASP A 18 7.54 -0.57 -8.30
CA ASP A 18 8.79 -0.32 -9.00
C ASP A 18 9.19 -1.61 -9.70
N ASN A 19 9.71 -1.51 -10.93
CA ASN A 19 10.54 -2.55 -11.49
C ASN A 19 12.02 -2.21 -11.27
N VAL A 20 12.94 -2.98 -11.87
CA VAL A 20 14.38 -2.73 -11.71
C VAL A 20 14.80 -1.31 -12.11
N ASP A 21 14.12 -0.72 -13.10
CA ASP A 21 14.58 0.51 -13.73
C ASP A 21 13.74 1.75 -13.36
N ASN A 22 12.44 1.59 -13.04
CA ASN A 22 11.50 2.70 -12.88
C ASN A 22 10.34 2.39 -11.92
N THR A 23 9.72 3.45 -11.39
CA THR A 23 8.36 3.36 -10.83
C THR A 23 7.35 3.23 -11.95
N VAL A 24 6.74 2.05 -12.07
CA VAL A 24 5.72 1.76 -13.08
C VAL A 24 4.32 2.17 -12.63
N PHE A 25 4.11 2.25 -11.32
CA PHE A 25 2.83 2.65 -10.76
C PHE A 25 3.03 3.41 -9.45
N PHE A 26 2.29 4.49 -9.27
CA PHE A 26 2.26 5.27 -8.03
C PHE A 26 0.86 5.80 -7.81
N THR A 27 0.24 5.45 -6.70
CA THR A 27 -1.12 5.89 -6.40
C THR A 27 -1.36 6.04 -4.90
N ILE A 28 -2.48 6.70 -4.59
CA ILE A 28 -3.02 6.79 -3.25
C ILE A 28 -4.32 5.98 -3.23
N LEU A 29 -4.34 4.95 -2.40
CA LEU A 29 -5.50 4.09 -2.21
C LEU A 29 -6.20 4.44 -0.90
N THR A 30 -7.53 4.57 -0.94
CA THR A 30 -8.34 4.76 0.26
C THR A 30 -8.59 3.44 0.97
N LEU A 31 -8.54 3.46 2.30
CA LEU A 31 -8.97 2.35 3.13
C LEU A 31 -10.50 2.24 3.13
N ASP A 32 -11.01 1.00 3.09
CA ASP A 32 -12.42 0.70 3.24
C ASP A 32 -12.86 0.74 4.73
N SER A 33 -14.13 0.41 5.00
CA SER A 33 -14.67 0.40 6.36
C SER A 33 -14.04 -0.65 7.28
N ASN A 34 -13.22 -1.55 6.74
CA ASN A 34 -12.50 -2.59 7.46
C ASN A 34 -10.99 -2.30 7.53
N GLY A 35 -10.52 -1.19 6.95
CA GLY A 35 -9.12 -0.76 7.00
C GLY A 35 -8.27 -1.45 5.94
N PHE A 36 -8.90 -1.95 4.88
CA PHE A 36 -8.22 -2.61 3.77
C PHE A 36 -8.26 -1.76 2.53
N THR A 37 -7.27 -2.00 1.67
CA THR A 37 -7.29 -1.51 0.32
C THR A 37 -6.81 -2.60 -0.63
N LEU A 38 -7.31 -2.56 -1.85
CA LEU A 38 -6.98 -3.55 -2.87
C LEU A 38 -6.53 -2.81 -4.12
N PHE A 39 -5.37 -3.23 -4.62
CA PHE A 39 -4.87 -2.84 -5.91
C PHE A 39 -4.81 -4.08 -6.82
N THR A 40 -5.15 -3.92 -8.09
CA THR A 40 -5.06 -4.99 -9.07
C THR A 40 -4.65 -4.39 -10.40
N ASP A 41 -3.57 -4.92 -10.96
CA ASP A 41 -3.09 -4.60 -12.30
C ASP A 41 -2.75 -5.89 -13.03
N ASN A 42 -3.34 -6.07 -14.20
CA ASN A 42 -3.16 -7.23 -15.06
C ASN A 42 -2.40 -6.90 -16.35
N THR A 43 -1.86 -5.69 -16.46
CA THR A 43 -1.15 -5.19 -17.64
C THR A 43 0.37 -5.22 -17.47
N LEU A 44 0.86 -5.50 -16.26
CA LEU A 44 2.29 -5.61 -15.96
C LEU A 44 2.91 -6.79 -16.73
N PRO A 45 3.93 -6.55 -17.58
CA PRO A 45 4.65 -7.61 -18.28
C PRO A 45 5.45 -8.48 -17.31
N ALA A 46 6.01 -9.58 -17.83
CA ALA A 46 6.92 -10.43 -17.06
C ALA A 46 8.20 -9.67 -16.70
N ASP A 47 8.37 -9.37 -15.41
CA ASP A 47 9.53 -8.68 -14.82
C ASP A 47 9.55 -8.90 -13.29
N ALA A 48 10.63 -8.47 -12.63
CA ALA A 48 10.70 -8.35 -11.19
C ALA A 48 10.17 -6.99 -10.73
N TYR A 49 9.21 -7.03 -9.81
CA TYR A 49 8.57 -5.86 -9.22
C TYR A 49 8.79 -5.82 -7.71
N THR A 50 8.82 -4.62 -7.15
CA THR A 50 8.75 -4.38 -5.72
C THR A 50 7.55 -3.49 -5.45
N VAL A 51 6.62 -3.98 -4.63
CA VAL A 51 5.45 -3.23 -4.19
C VAL A 51 5.79 -2.58 -2.85
N SER A 52 5.81 -1.25 -2.82
CA SER A 52 6.01 -0.47 -1.60
C SER A 52 4.70 0.13 -1.14
N SER A 53 4.33 -0.04 0.13
CA SER A 53 3.10 0.54 0.69
C SER A 53 3.35 1.23 2.02
N GLN A 54 2.74 2.41 2.19
CA GLN A 54 2.80 3.18 3.43
C GLN A 54 1.45 3.76 3.78
N TYR A 55 0.95 3.44 4.96
CA TYR A 55 -0.22 4.08 5.53
C TYR A 55 0.13 5.47 6.06
N GLY A 56 -0.63 6.49 5.65
CA GLY A 56 -0.36 7.90 5.97
C GLY A 56 -0.62 8.30 7.43
N GLY A 57 -1.34 7.49 8.20
CA GLY A 57 -1.81 7.85 9.55
C GLY A 57 -3.17 8.55 9.53
N ASP A 58 -3.84 8.55 10.69
CA ASP A 58 -5.05 9.33 10.97
C ASP A 58 -5.02 9.90 12.40
N THR A 59 -6.14 10.45 12.89
CA THR A 59 -6.23 11.04 14.23
C THR A 59 -5.98 10.04 15.37
N ASN A 60 -6.20 8.75 15.13
CA ASN A 60 -6.10 7.68 16.13
C ASN A 60 -4.93 6.72 15.88
N PHE A 61 -4.42 6.65 14.65
CA PHE A 61 -3.35 5.75 14.22
C PHE A 61 -2.17 6.53 13.64
N ASN A 62 -0.97 6.25 14.12
CA ASN A 62 0.24 6.86 13.57
C ASN A 62 0.53 6.32 12.16
N GLN A 63 1.34 7.08 11.40
CA GLN A 63 1.89 6.64 10.12
C GLN A 63 2.64 5.30 10.27
N SER A 64 2.50 4.41 9.29
CA SER A 64 3.25 3.14 9.27
C SER A 64 4.66 3.35 8.68
N PRO A 65 5.63 2.48 9.02
CA PRO A 65 6.81 2.32 8.18
C PRO A 65 6.40 1.90 6.76
N ILE A 66 7.28 2.12 5.80
CA ILE A 66 7.13 1.58 4.45
C ILE A 66 7.34 0.07 4.54
N ASP A 67 6.38 -0.69 4.04
CA ASP A 67 6.52 -2.13 3.84
C ASP A 67 6.75 -2.40 2.35
N THR A 68 7.58 -3.41 2.05
CA THR A 68 8.00 -3.74 0.69
C THR A 68 7.85 -5.22 0.43
N ASP A 69 7.15 -5.56 -0.65
CA ASP A 69 6.93 -6.94 -1.09
C ASP A 69 7.55 -7.17 -2.49
N PRO A 70 8.57 -8.03 -2.62
CA PRO A 70 9.11 -8.40 -3.92
C PRO A 70 8.22 -9.44 -4.61
N HIS A 71 7.86 -9.17 -5.86
CA HIS A 71 7.04 -10.04 -6.70
C HIS A 71 7.69 -10.26 -8.06
N ILE A 72 7.66 -11.49 -8.58
CA ILE A 72 8.17 -11.82 -9.92
C ILE A 72 7.00 -12.30 -10.76
N ILE A 73 6.77 -11.62 -11.89
CA ILE A 73 5.80 -12.04 -12.89
C ILE A 73 6.52 -12.93 -13.90
N ASN A 74 6.13 -14.20 -13.96
CA ASN A 74 6.71 -15.16 -14.89
C ASN A 74 6.04 -15.09 -16.28
N PRO A 75 6.77 -15.39 -17.36
CA PRO A 75 6.22 -15.47 -18.72
C PRO A 75 5.12 -16.53 -18.89
#